data_AF-A0A968XC10-F1
#
_entry.id   AF-A0A968XC10-F1
#
_cell.length_a   1.000
_cell.length_b   1.000
_cell.length_c   1.000
_cell.angle_alpha   90.00
_cell.angle_beta   90.00
_cell.angle_gamma   90.00
#
_symmetry.space_group_name_H-M   'P 1'
#
loop_
_entity.id
_entity.type
_entity.pdbx_description
1 polymer ?
#
loop_
_entity_poly.entity_id
_entity_poly.type
_entity_poly.pdbx_seq_one_letter_code
_entity_poly.pdbx_strand_id
1 'polypeptide(L)'
;MVSALPKKAVTDAWVEASWDEFLVASKNSEIDKLRCYYDRGWMRIETMGLGSGHSQDNTLISQVVGLYGIVKNLRVKGFTNGSFCAVEVREYWIVEHVLGAKMMAFVMADRGSRQVEVSFVLPGLGMGVIEEALRRSKTEDDTEVSRWLMQMFGEMG
;
A
#
# COMPACT_ATOMS: atom_id res chain seq x y z
N MET A 1 16.03 27.37 -11.58
CA MET A 1 17.09 27.29 -10.56
C MET A 1 17.20 25.84 -10.16
N VAL A 2 18.41 25.26 -10.21
CA VAL A 2 18.64 23.85 -9.84
C VAL A 2 18.57 23.79 -8.31
N SER A 3 17.50 23.20 -7.79
CA SER A 3 17.38 22.89 -6.37
C SER A 3 18.35 21.74 -6.08
N ALA A 4 19.19 21.89 -5.06
CA ALA A 4 20.17 20.87 -4.71
C ALA A 4 19.44 19.61 -4.26
N LEU A 5 19.71 18.47 -4.91
CA LEU A 5 19.25 17.15 -4.49
C LEU A 5 19.45 17.00 -2.96
N PRO A 6 18.42 16.60 -2.20
CA PRO A 6 18.57 16.44 -0.76
C PRO A 6 19.72 15.47 -0.47
N LYS A 7 20.66 15.90 0.38
CA LYS A 7 21.91 15.19 0.73
C LYS A 7 21.71 13.82 1.40
N LYS A 8 20.46 13.35 1.57
CA LYS A 8 20.11 12.01 1.99
C LYS A 8 19.14 11.40 1.00
N ALA A 9 19.51 10.21 0.49
CA ALA A 9 18.67 9.38 -0.37
C ALA A 9 17.35 8.98 0.28
N VAL A 10 17.34 8.80 1.61
CA VAL A 10 16.16 8.54 2.43
C VAL A 10 15.67 9.86 3.02
N THR A 11 14.42 10.20 2.78
CA THR A 11 13.79 11.43 3.26
C THR A 11 12.91 11.20 4.48
N ASP A 12 12.30 10.00 4.62
CA ASP A 12 11.30 9.63 5.64
C ASP A 12 10.15 10.67 5.81
N ALA A 13 10.02 11.60 4.85
CA ALA A 13 9.09 12.71 4.81
C ALA A 13 8.93 13.20 3.36
N TRP A 14 7.86 13.94 3.08
CA TRP A 14 7.67 14.61 1.80
C TRP A 14 8.64 15.79 1.66
N VAL A 15 9.43 15.78 0.60
CA VAL A 15 10.36 16.85 0.23
C VAL A 15 10.05 17.33 -1.18
N GLU A 16 10.23 18.62 -1.43
CA GLU A 16 10.02 19.19 -2.76
C GLU A 16 11.04 18.62 -3.75
N ALA A 17 10.56 18.13 -4.89
CA ALA A 17 11.36 17.58 -5.97
C ALA A 17 10.63 17.63 -7.31
N SER A 18 11.36 17.93 -8.38
CA SER A 18 10.90 17.75 -9.74
C SER A 18 10.81 16.26 -10.12
N TRP A 19 10.04 15.97 -11.17
CA TRP A 19 9.91 14.60 -11.69
C TRP A 19 11.26 14.02 -12.14
N ASP A 20 12.12 14.84 -12.75
CA ASP A 20 13.43 14.39 -13.22
C ASP A 20 14.38 14.07 -12.05
N GLU A 21 14.35 14.88 -10.98
CA GLU A 21 15.11 14.61 -9.74
C GLU A 21 14.64 13.30 -9.08
N PHE A 22 13.33 13.06 -9.05
CA PHE A 22 12.76 11.81 -8.55
C PHE A 22 13.19 10.59 -9.39
N LEU A 23 13.20 10.69 -10.72
CA LEU A 23 13.64 9.60 -11.61
C LEU A 23 15.13 9.28 -11.43
N VAL A 24 15.97 10.28 -11.19
CA VAL A 24 17.40 10.06 -10.89
C VAL A 24 17.56 9.40 -9.51
N ALA A 25 16.82 9.88 -8.50
CA ALA A 25 16.86 9.31 -7.17
C ALA A 25 16.40 7.85 -7.15
N SER A 26 15.24 7.54 -7.72
CA SER A 26 14.65 6.18 -7.73
C SER A 26 15.47 5.13 -8.49
N LYS A 27 16.42 5.53 -9.35
CA LYS A 27 17.31 4.63 -10.10
C LYS A 27 18.64 4.36 -9.41
N ASN A 28 18.89 4.95 -8.25
CA ASN A 28 20.10 4.70 -7.48
C ASN A 28 20.04 3.28 -6.86
N SER A 29 21.09 2.49 -7.04
CA SER A 29 21.18 1.09 -6.57
C SER A 29 21.04 0.94 -5.05
N GLU A 30 21.29 1.99 -4.27
CA GLU A 30 21.08 1.99 -2.82
C GLU A 30 19.59 2.12 -2.44
N ILE A 31 18.76 2.59 -3.37
CA ILE A 31 17.33 2.91 -3.18
C ILE A 31 16.42 1.77 -3.67
N ASP A 32 16.97 0.75 -4.35
CA ASP A 32 16.23 -0.42 -4.84
C ASP A 32 15.48 -1.18 -3.73
N LYS A 33 15.91 -1.01 -2.47
CA LYS A 33 15.28 -1.59 -1.26
C LYS A 33 14.44 -0.60 -0.46
N LEU A 34 14.19 0.60 -1.00
CA LEU A 34 13.44 1.68 -0.36
C LEU A 34 12.12 1.91 -1.07
N ARG A 35 11.11 2.40 -0.34
CA ARG A 35 9.84 2.82 -0.93
C ARG A 35 9.98 4.25 -1.43
N CYS A 36 9.58 4.49 -2.68
CA CYS A 36 9.66 5.79 -3.33
C CYS A 36 8.26 6.25 -3.74
N TYR A 37 7.92 7.50 -3.43
CA TYR A 37 6.64 8.12 -3.74
C TYR A 37 6.89 9.47 -4.42
N TYR A 38 6.00 9.84 -5.36
CA TYR A 38 6.00 11.15 -6.01
C TYR A 38 4.56 11.66 -6.16
N ASP A 39 4.31 12.89 -5.74
CA ASP A 39 3.03 13.58 -5.90
C ASP A 39 3.24 15.09 -6.10
N ARG A 40 2.73 15.64 -7.21
CA ARG A 40 2.63 17.10 -7.48
C ARG A 40 3.87 17.95 -7.10
N GLY A 41 5.08 17.51 -7.46
CA GLY A 41 6.30 18.26 -7.15
C GLY A 41 6.91 17.92 -5.79
N TRP A 42 6.42 16.87 -5.15
CA TRP A 42 6.93 16.34 -3.89
C TRP A 42 7.33 14.88 -4.06
N MET A 43 8.39 14.47 -3.37
CA MET A 43 8.82 13.07 -3.29
C MET A 43 8.98 12.63 -1.85
N ARG A 44 8.85 11.33 -1.59
CA ARG A 44 9.20 10.69 -0.30
C ARG A 44 9.94 9.38 -0.58
N ILE A 45 11.07 9.18 0.07
CA ILE A 45 11.85 7.94 -0.01
C ILE A 45 12.07 7.44 1.42
N GLU A 46 11.62 6.23 1.75
CA GLU A 46 11.65 5.71 3.12
C GLU A 46 12.15 4.26 3.19
N THR A 47 12.71 3.92 4.34
CA THR A 47 13.15 2.55 4.63
C THR A 47 11.97 1.60 4.84
N MET A 48 12.09 0.35 4.36
CA MET A 48 11.12 -0.69 4.68
C MET A 48 11.25 -1.07 6.16
N GLY A 49 10.14 -1.06 6.90
CA GLY A 49 10.07 -1.66 8.24
C GLY A 49 10.13 -3.18 8.12
N LEU A 50 11.31 -3.78 8.16
CA LEU A 50 11.53 -5.23 8.00
C LEU A 50 11.24 -6.05 9.27
N GLY A 51 10.18 -5.69 10.02
CA GLY A 51 9.76 -6.41 11.23
C GLY A 51 8.75 -7.53 10.93
N SER A 52 8.66 -8.53 11.81
CA SER A 52 7.68 -9.63 11.70
C SER A 52 6.24 -9.14 11.62
N GLY A 53 5.88 -8.07 12.35
CA GLY A 53 4.56 -7.45 12.28
C GLY A 53 4.22 -6.89 10.89
N HIS A 54 5.18 -6.32 10.17
CA HIS A 54 4.94 -5.83 8.81
C HIS A 54 4.74 -6.98 7.81
N SER A 55 5.43 -8.11 8.02
CA SER A 55 5.21 -9.33 7.24
C SER A 55 3.84 -9.94 7.50
N GLN A 56 3.37 -9.90 8.75
CA GLN A 56 2.04 -10.40 9.13
C GLN A 56 0.93 -9.56 8.48
N ASP A 57 1.05 -8.23 8.51
CA ASP A 57 0.05 -7.34 7.91
C ASP A 57 -0.06 -7.52 6.39
N ASN A 58 1.07 -7.68 5.70
CA ASN A 58 1.09 -8.01 4.27
C ASN A 58 0.41 -9.36 3.97
N THR A 59 0.60 -10.34 4.85
CA THR A 59 -0.03 -11.66 4.73
C THR A 59 -1.54 -11.54 4.91
N LEU A 60 -1.97 -10.83 5.94
CA LEU A 60 -3.39 -10.62 6.24
C LEU A 60 -4.11 -9.88 5.11
N ILE A 61 -3.52 -8.81 4.58
CA ILE A 61 -4.14 -8.05 3.48
C ILE A 61 -4.27 -8.91 2.23
N SER A 62 -3.26 -9.74 1.94
CA SER A 62 -3.33 -10.69 0.84
C SER A 62 -4.46 -11.72 1.04
N GLN A 63 -4.65 -12.19 2.28
CA GLN A 63 -5.76 -13.08 2.63
C GLN A 63 -7.12 -12.39 2.45
N VAL A 64 -7.29 -11.18 2.98
CA VAL A 64 -8.53 -10.38 2.85
C VAL A 64 -8.91 -10.21 1.38
N VAL A 65 -7.97 -9.76 0.54
CA VAL A 65 -8.19 -9.53 -0.89
C VAL A 65 -8.50 -10.85 -1.62
N GLY A 66 -7.79 -11.93 -1.29
CA GLY A 66 -8.02 -13.25 -1.87
C GLY A 66 -9.40 -13.82 -1.54
N LEU A 67 -9.79 -13.79 -0.26
CA LEU A 67 -11.08 -14.28 0.21
C LEU A 67 -12.24 -13.46 -0.40
N TYR A 68 -12.11 -12.14 -0.42
CA TYR A 68 -13.11 -11.27 -1.03
C TYR A 68 -13.27 -11.56 -2.53
N GLY A 69 -12.14 -11.69 -3.24
CA GLY A 69 -12.13 -12.03 -4.66
C GLY A 69 -12.80 -13.38 -4.95
N ILE A 70 -12.60 -14.38 -4.10
CA ILE A 70 -13.28 -15.68 -4.21
C ILE A 70 -14.79 -15.52 -4.03
N VAL A 71 -15.24 -14.88 -2.95
CA VAL A 71 -16.68 -14.73 -2.64
C VAL A 71 -17.41 -13.95 -3.72
N LYS A 72 -16.78 -12.90 -4.27
CA LYS A 72 -17.36 -12.06 -5.32
C LYS A 72 -17.07 -12.53 -6.74
N ASN A 73 -16.41 -13.67 -6.91
CA ASN A 73 -15.99 -14.22 -8.22
C ASN A 73 -15.18 -13.23 -9.08
N LEU A 74 -14.24 -12.52 -8.46
CA LEU A 74 -13.35 -11.55 -9.09
C LEU A 74 -12.02 -12.19 -9.45
N ARG A 75 -11.50 -11.84 -10.63
CA ARG A 75 -10.15 -12.24 -11.05
C ARG A 75 -9.13 -11.31 -10.42
N VAL A 76 -8.45 -11.77 -9.38
CA VAL A 76 -7.44 -10.98 -8.65
C VAL A 76 -6.04 -11.54 -8.91
N LYS A 77 -5.08 -10.63 -9.10
CA LYS A 77 -3.65 -10.95 -9.12
C LYS A 77 -2.96 -10.06 -8.09
N GLY A 78 -2.53 -10.66 -6.98
CA GLY A 78 -1.88 -9.95 -5.88
C GLY A 78 -0.37 -9.79 -6.11
N PHE A 79 0.15 -8.63 -5.72
CA PHE A 79 1.58 -8.36 -5.61
C PHE A 79 1.82 -7.69 -4.26
N THR A 80 2.66 -8.27 -3.41
CA THR A 80 3.09 -7.68 -2.14
C THR A 80 4.52 -7.18 -2.26
N ASN A 81 4.84 -6.08 -1.57
CA ASN A 81 6.18 -5.48 -1.57
C ASN A 81 6.73 -5.13 -2.98
N GLY A 82 5.85 -4.79 -3.92
CA GLY A 82 6.24 -4.38 -5.27
C GLY A 82 6.53 -2.87 -5.37
N SER A 83 7.63 -2.51 -6.03
CA SER A 83 7.90 -1.12 -6.45
C SER A 83 7.39 -0.92 -7.88
N PHE A 84 6.44 0.00 -8.06
CA PHE A 84 5.72 0.18 -9.33
C PHE A 84 6.18 1.40 -10.13
N CYS A 85 7.45 1.79 -10.03
CA CYS A 85 8.01 2.96 -10.73
C CYS A 85 7.97 2.87 -12.28
N ALA A 86 7.51 1.76 -12.85
CA ALA A 86 7.49 1.53 -14.30
C ALA A 86 6.29 0.71 -14.81
N VAL A 87 5.25 0.49 -13.99
CA VAL A 87 4.13 -0.40 -14.37
C VAL A 87 2.79 0.30 -14.19
N GLU A 88 1.91 0.16 -15.18
CA GLU A 88 0.53 0.69 -15.14
C GLU A 88 -0.32 -0.16 -14.18
N VAL A 89 -0.29 0.20 -12.89
CA VAL A 89 -1.15 -0.38 -11.85
C VAL A 89 -2.37 0.49 -11.65
N ARG A 90 -3.57 -0.09 -11.60
CA ARG A 90 -4.82 0.67 -11.42
C ARG A 90 -4.98 1.21 -9.99
N GLU A 91 -4.59 0.43 -8.99
CA GLU A 91 -4.69 0.77 -7.58
C GLU A 91 -3.64 0.01 -6.75
N TYR A 92 -3.04 0.67 -5.75
CA TYR A 92 -2.10 0.05 -4.82
C TYR A 92 -2.32 0.54 -3.39
N TRP A 93 -1.94 -0.30 -2.44
CA TRP A 93 -2.44 -0.28 -1.07
C TRP A 93 -1.26 -0.20 -0.11
N ILE A 94 -1.28 0.76 0.82
CA ILE A 94 -0.22 1.02 1.80
C ILE A 94 -0.79 0.86 3.21
N VAL A 95 -0.08 0.10 4.05
CA VAL A 95 -0.29 0.10 5.50
C VAL A 95 0.71 1.04 6.15
N GLU A 96 0.23 2.08 6.83
CA GLU A 96 1.06 2.99 7.61
C GLU A 96 1.07 2.59 9.08
N HIS A 97 2.25 2.21 9.57
CA HIS A 97 2.46 1.77 10.95
C HIS A 97 2.89 2.89 11.91
N VAL A 98 3.26 4.07 11.40
CA VAL A 98 3.86 5.16 12.19
C VAL A 98 2.87 5.75 13.21
N LEU A 99 1.56 5.66 12.95
CA LEU A 99 0.50 6.23 13.79
C LEU A 99 -0.65 5.23 14.06
N GLY A 100 -0.31 3.93 14.19
CA GLY A 100 -1.29 2.87 14.46
C GLY A 100 -1.96 2.37 13.19
N ALA A 101 -1.41 1.29 12.61
CA ALA A 101 -1.87 0.51 11.46
C ALA A 101 -3.09 1.11 10.72
N LYS A 102 -2.84 2.14 9.92
CA LYS A 102 -3.85 2.81 9.10
C LYS A 102 -3.73 2.35 7.66
N MET A 103 -4.87 2.03 7.05
CA MET A 103 -4.91 1.59 5.66
C MET A 103 -5.09 2.80 4.72
N MET A 104 -4.28 2.87 3.67
CA MET A 104 -4.42 3.88 2.63
C MET A 104 -4.39 3.20 1.26
N ALA A 105 -5.43 3.40 0.45
CA ALA A 105 -5.44 2.96 -0.94
C ALA A 105 -5.21 4.15 -1.87
N PHE A 106 -4.51 3.93 -2.97
CA PHE A 106 -4.18 4.94 -3.97
C PHE A 106 -4.51 4.43 -5.37
N VAL A 107 -5.15 5.26 -6.19
CA VAL A 107 -5.32 5.02 -7.63
C VAL A 107 -4.32 5.85 -8.42
N MET A 108 -3.85 5.33 -9.56
CA MET A 108 -3.04 6.12 -10.49
C MET A 108 -3.96 7.04 -11.31
N ALA A 109 -3.79 8.35 -11.18
CA ALA A 109 -4.55 9.37 -11.90
C ALA A 109 -3.62 10.51 -12.35
N ASP A 110 -3.74 10.94 -13.61
CA ASP A 110 -3.07 12.15 -14.14
C ASP A 110 -1.56 12.25 -13.84
N ARG A 111 -0.82 11.17 -14.08
CA ARG A 111 0.63 11.05 -13.81
C ARG A 111 1.02 11.14 -12.32
N GLY A 112 0.09 10.91 -11.40
CA GLY A 112 0.33 10.84 -9.96
C GLY A 112 -0.55 9.79 -9.26
N SER A 113 -0.46 9.72 -7.94
CA SER A 113 -1.27 8.86 -7.10
C SER A 113 -2.31 9.68 -6.32
N ARG A 114 -3.55 9.19 -6.25
CA ARG A 114 -4.63 9.82 -5.47
C ARG A 114 -5.17 8.85 -4.45
N GLN A 115 -5.23 9.25 -3.18
CA GLN A 115 -5.81 8.43 -2.13
C GLN A 115 -7.32 8.20 -2.36
N VAL A 116 -7.81 7.01 -2.01
CA VAL A 116 -9.23 6.62 -2.08
C VAL A 116 -9.67 5.96 -0.77
N GLU A 117 -10.92 6.21 -0.38
CA GLU A 117 -11.54 5.65 0.83
C GLU A 117 -12.27 4.32 0.57
N VAL A 118 -12.61 4.04 -0.69
CA VAL A 118 -13.23 2.79 -1.13
C VAL A 118 -12.45 2.29 -2.34
N SER A 119 -12.20 1.00 -2.40
CA SER A 119 -11.48 0.41 -3.53
C SER A 119 -12.27 0.53 -4.82
N PHE A 120 -11.61 1.01 -5.88
CA PHE A 120 -12.13 0.99 -7.24
C PHE A 120 -11.92 -0.39 -7.90
N VAL A 121 -10.90 -1.14 -7.47
CA VAL A 121 -10.60 -2.47 -8.03
C VAL A 121 -11.33 -3.61 -7.31
N LEU A 122 -11.80 -3.39 -6.07
CA LEU A 122 -12.62 -4.33 -5.29
C LEU A 122 -13.92 -3.62 -4.84
N PRO A 123 -14.92 -3.51 -5.74
CA PRO A 123 -16.11 -2.71 -5.48
C PRO A 123 -16.86 -3.22 -4.25
N GLY A 124 -17.08 -2.33 -3.26
CA GLY A 124 -17.81 -2.67 -2.03
C GLY A 124 -16.93 -3.15 -0.87
N LEU A 125 -15.62 -3.34 -1.07
CA LEU A 125 -14.70 -3.60 0.03
C LEU A 125 -14.28 -2.27 0.70
N GLY A 126 -14.84 -2.00 1.88
CA GLY A 126 -14.53 -0.80 2.66
C GLY A 126 -13.25 -0.92 3.48
N MET A 127 -12.51 0.18 3.62
CA MET A 127 -11.24 0.20 4.37
C MET A 127 -11.40 -0.19 5.84
N GLY A 128 -12.55 0.12 6.46
CA GLY A 128 -12.85 -0.26 7.84
C GLY A 128 -12.86 -1.77 8.09
N VAL A 129 -13.17 -2.60 7.09
CA VAL A 129 -13.10 -4.07 7.22
C VAL A 129 -11.65 -4.53 7.33
N ILE A 130 -10.75 -3.89 6.59
CA ILE A 130 -9.32 -4.20 6.59
C ILE A 130 -8.68 -3.73 7.89
N GLU A 131 -9.03 -2.52 8.34
CA GLU A 131 -8.58 -1.99 9.64
C GLU A 131 -9.04 -2.88 10.79
N GLU A 132 -10.28 -3.37 10.74
CA GLU A 132 -10.80 -4.31 11.74
C GLU A 132 -10.09 -5.68 11.66
N ALA A 133 -9.79 -6.18 10.47
CA ALA A 133 -8.99 -7.39 10.31
C ALA A 133 -7.60 -7.22 10.94
N LEU A 134 -6.91 -6.10 10.68
CA LEU A 134 -5.60 -5.75 11.26
C LEU A 134 -5.68 -5.57 12.78
N ARG A 135 -6.83 -5.13 13.31
CA ARG A 135 -7.05 -5.05 14.75
C ARG A 135 -7.18 -6.44 15.37
N ARG A 136 -7.94 -7.34 14.74
CA ARG A 136 -8.18 -8.71 15.22
C ARG A 136 -6.95 -9.60 15.14
N SER A 137 -6.13 -9.47 14.09
CA SER A 137 -4.89 -10.27 13.92
C SER A 137 -3.85 -10.07 15.04
N LYS A 138 -4.01 -9.03 15.87
CA LYS A 138 -3.16 -8.80 17.05
C LYS A 138 -3.45 -9.79 18.18
N THR A 139 -4.63 -10.39 18.21
CA THR A 139 -5.09 -11.25 19.30
C THR A 139 -5.66 -12.58 18.85
N GLU A 140 -6.02 -12.72 17.58
CA GLU A 140 -6.62 -13.90 16.98
C GLU A 140 -5.68 -14.51 15.94
N ASP A 141 -5.82 -15.82 15.68
CA ASP A 141 -5.08 -16.47 14.61
C ASP A 141 -5.69 -16.21 13.21
N ASP A 142 -4.89 -16.44 12.17
CA ASP A 142 -5.30 -16.22 10.77
C ASP A 142 -6.57 -16.99 10.38
N THR A 143 -6.83 -18.15 11.00
CA THR A 143 -8.01 -18.97 10.71
C THR A 143 -9.27 -18.36 11.31
N GLU A 144 -9.17 -17.83 12.53
CA GLU A 144 -10.26 -17.09 13.19
C GLU A 144 -10.62 -15.83 12.40
N VAL A 145 -9.62 -15.03 12.01
CA VAL A 145 -9.84 -13.82 11.20
C VAL A 145 -10.40 -14.16 9.83
N SER A 146 -9.87 -15.19 9.16
CA SER A 146 -10.38 -15.65 7.85
C SER A 146 -11.83 -16.12 7.93
N ARG A 147 -12.22 -16.83 9.00
CA ARG A 147 -13.60 -17.28 9.18
C ARG A 147 -14.55 -16.11 9.34
N TRP A 148 -14.18 -15.10 10.11
CA TRP A 148 -14.97 -13.88 10.26
C TRP A 148 -15.10 -13.11 8.94
N LEU A 149 -13.99 -12.96 8.19
CA LEU A 149 -14.01 -12.31 6.88
C LEU A 149 -14.99 -13.01 5.92
N MET A 150 -14.96 -14.34 5.87
CA MET A 150 -15.86 -15.13 5.03
C MET A 150 -17.34 -14.94 5.39
N GLN A 151 -17.67 -14.82 6.68
CA GLN A 151 -19.04 -14.52 7.12
C GLN A 151 -19.47 -13.11 6.69
N MET A 152 -18.65 -12.10 7.00
CA MET A 152 -18.90 -10.71 6.62
C MET A 152 -19.09 -10.54 5.11
N PHE A 153 -18.23 -11.16 4.31
CA PHE A 153 -18.32 -11.07 2.85
C PHE A 153 -19.52 -11.79 2.26
N GLY A 154 -20.01 -12.85 2.90
CA GLY A 154 -21.25 -13.53 2.51
C GLY A 154 -22.50 -12.69 2.77
N GLU A 155 -22.47 -11.83 3.78
CA GLU A 155 -23.58 -10.92 4.12
C GLU A 155 -23.58 -9.62 3.29
N MET A 156 -22.42 -9.25 2.75
CA MET A 156 -22.31 -8.17 1.78
C MET A 156 -22.87 -8.67 0.44
N GLY A 157 -24.09 -8.26 0.09
CA GLY A 157 -24.72 -8.48 -1.23
C GLY A 157 -23.90 -7.87 -2.36
#